data_AF-A0A6V8MXL1-F1
#
_entry.id   AF-A0A6V8MXL1-F1
#
_cell.length_a   1.000
_cell.length_b   1.000
_cell.length_c   1.000
_cell.angle_alpha   90.00
_cell.angle_beta   90.00
_cell.angle_gamma   90.00
#
_symmetry.space_group_name_H-M   'P 1'
#
loop_
_entity.id
_entity.type
_entity.pdbx_description
1 polymer ?
#
loop_
_entity_poly.entity_id
_entity_poly.type
_entity_poly.pdbx_seq_one_letter_code
_entity_poly.pdbx_strand_id
1 'polypeptide(L)'
;MRAAWSSLIDTGKIIIPPKVIDGLNLIWHSDLVISGGGTMNREAAALGVPVYSIFRGQMGTVDEYLANCGRLVLLQSIEDIENKLHICKWNRPAHPGSDSPEALGTIIDELVSIMEHR
;
A
#
# COMPACT_ATOMS: atom_id res chain seq x y z
N MET A 1 3.50 17.04 -17.13
CA MET A 1 3.04 16.94 -15.73
C MET A 1 3.17 18.26 -14.98
N ARG A 2 4.37 18.80 -14.74
CA ARG A 2 4.53 20.06 -13.97
C ARG A 2 3.76 21.26 -14.56
N ALA A 3 3.79 21.43 -15.88
CA ALA A 3 3.05 22.52 -16.54
C ALA A 3 1.52 22.39 -16.41
N ALA A 4 0.99 21.17 -16.35
CA ALA A 4 -0.46 20.93 -16.26
C ALA A 4 -1.01 21.18 -14.84
N TRP A 5 -0.14 21.18 -13.82
CA TRP A 5 -0.52 21.27 -12.41
C TRP A 5 0.26 22.35 -11.66
N SER A 6 0.79 23.35 -12.36
CA SER A 6 1.69 24.37 -11.81
C SER A 6 1.09 25.05 -10.56
N SER A 7 -0.15 25.53 -10.67
CA SER A 7 -0.86 26.18 -9.55
C SER A 7 -0.94 25.32 -8.28
N LEU A 8 -1.16 24.01 -8.41
CA LEU A 8 -1.22 23.10 -7.25
C LEU A 8 0.16 22.81 -6.66
N ILE A 9 1.19 22.78 -7.50
CA ILE A 9 2.59 22.61 -7.07
C ILE A 9 3.05 23.88 -6.35
N ASP A 10 2.76 25.05 -6.91
CA ASP A 10 3.16 26.35 -6.37
C ASP A 10 2.49 26.62 -5.01
N THR A 11 1.24 26.17 -4.84
CA THR A 11 0.51 26.27 -3.57
C THR A 11 0.86 25.17 -2.56
N GLY A 12 1.73 24.21 -2.92
CA GLY A 12 2.14 23.11 -2.05
C GLY A 12 1.08 22.02 -1.85
N LYS A 13 -0.03 22.05 -2.60
CA LYS A 13 -1.06 20.99 -2.59
C LYS A 13 -0.58 19.70 -3.26
N ILE A 14 0.33 19.82 -4.23
CA ILE A 14 1.06 18.70 -4.82
C ILE A 14 2.54 18.91 -4.54
N ILE A 15 3.15 17.95 -3.84
CA ILE A 15 4.59 17.97 -3.56
C ILE A 15 5.24 16.89 -4.42
N ILE A 16 6.21 17.29 -5.24
CA ILE A 16 7.07 16.37 -6.00
C ILE A 16 8.46 16.44 -5.38
N PRO A 17 8.92 15.41 -4.67
CA PRO A 17 10.25 15.40 -4.05
C PRO A 17 11.34 15.70 -5.10
N PRO A 18 12.33 16.57 -4.79
CA PRO A 18 13.42 16.90 -5.73
C PRO A 18 14.47 15.79 -5.85
N LYS A 19 14.40 14.78 -4.98
CA LYS A 19 15.28 13.62 -4.91
C LYS A 19 14.51 12.39 -4.47
N VAL A 20 15.11 11.22 -4.63
CA VAL A 20 14.60 9.97 -4.04
C VAL A 20 14.54 10.13 -2.52
N ILE A 21 13.46 9.61 -1.94
CA ILE A 21 13.19 9.61 -0.50
C ILE A 21 12.91 8.18 -0.05
N ASP A 22 13.02 7.95 1.25
CA ASP A 22 12.61 6.69 1.86
C ASP A 22 11.10 6.48 1.68
N GLY A 23 10.74 5.51 0.84
CA GLY A 23 9.35 5.21 0.50
C GLY A 23 8.55 4.65 1.67
N LEU A 24 9.15 3.78 2.49
CA LEU A 24 8.48 3.19 3.64
C LEU A 24 8.20 4.25 4.70
N ASN A 25 9.16 5.14 4.94
CA ASN A 25 8.97 6.27 5.86
C ASN A 25 7.87 7.21 5.33
N LEU A 26 7.86 7.54 4.03
CA LEU A 26 6.80 8.34 3.42
C LEU A 26 5.42 7.70 3.58
N ILE A 27 5.30 6.41 3.25
CA ILE A 27 4.05 5.64 3.38
C ILE A 27 3.59 5.64 4.84
N TRP A 28 4.48 5.28 5.77
CA TRP A 28 4.17 5.26 7.20
C TRP A 28 3.69 6.62 7.70
N HIS A 29 4.29 7.71 7.22
CA HIS A 29 3.92 9.07 7.61
C HIS A 29 2.72 9.66 6.85
N SER A 30 2.10 8.91 5.95
CA SER A 30 0.89 9.33 5.22
C SER A 30 -0.40 8.98 5.98
N ASP A 31 -1.49 9.67 5.67
CA ASP A 31 -2.84 9.33 6.16
C ASP A 31 -3.47 8.20 5.33
N LEU A 32 -3.14 8.14 4.04
CA LEU A 32 -3.53 7.06 3.13
C LEU A 32 -2.57 7.03 1.93
N VAL A 33 -2.57 5.93 1.19
CA VAL A 33 -1.85 5.77 -0.08
C VAL A 33 -2.84 5.47 -1.20
N ILE A 34 -2.73 6.19 -2.32
CA ILE A 34 -3.43 5.87 -3.57
C ILE A 34 -2.38 5.63 -4.65
N SER A 35 -2.38 4.46 -5.27
CA SER A 35 -1.43 4.15 -6.35
C SER A 35 -2.00 3.13 -7.34
N GLY A 36 -1.37 3.02 -8.50
CA GLY A 36 -1.74 2.11 -9.57
C GLY A 36 -1.39 0.64 -9.33
N GLY A 37 -1.30 0.18 -8.08
CA GLY A 37 -0.96 -1.21 -7.74
C GLY A 37 0.54 -1.48 -7.49
N GLY A 38 0.88 -2.75 -7.28
CA GLY A 38 2.27 -3.22 -7.19
C GLY A 38 2.89 -3.11 -5.80
N THR A 39 4.20 -2.84 -5.76
CA THR A 39 5.03 -2.91 -4.53
C THR A 39 4.57 -1.96 -3.44
N MET A 40 4.41 -0.66 -3.74
CA MET A 40 4.04 0.33 -2.72
C MET A 40 2.66 0.06 -2.09
N ASN A 41 1.73 -0.55 -2.83
CA ASN A 41 0.44 -0.91 -2.26
C ASN A 41 0.55 -2.03 -1.24
N ARG A 42 1.39 -3.03 -1.52
CA ARG A 42 1.66 -4.15 -0.60
C ARG A 42 2.46 -3.68 0.62
N GLU A 43 3.40 -2.75 0.43
CA GLU A 43 4.14 -2.12 1.53
C GLU A 43 3.21 -1.30 2.44
N ALA A 44 2.30 -0.50 1.88
CA ALA A 44 1.30 0.23 2.65
C ALA A 44 0.36 -0.72 3.41
N ALA A 45 -0.13 -1.76 2.75
CA ALA A 45 -0.95 -2.80 3.38
C ALA A 45 -0.20 -3.50 4.52
N ALA A 46 1.09 -3.84 4.32
CA ALA A 46 1.95 -4.47 5.32
C ALA A 46 2.17 -3.56 6.54
N LEU A 47 2.35 -2.26 6.33
CA LEU A 47 2.46 -1.24 7.38
C LEU A 47 1.12 -0.93 8.08
N GLY A 48 0.00 -1.43 7.55
CA GLY A 48 -1.34 -1.12 8.07
C GLY A 48 -1.83 0.29 7.72
N VAL A 49 -1.16 0.97 6.79
CA VAL A 49 -1.58 2.27 6.27
C VAL A 49 -2.77 2.06 5.33
N PRO A 50 -3.87 2.82 5.44
CA PRO A 50 -4.99 2.74 4.50
C PRO A 50 -4.51 2.90 3.06
N VAL A 51 -4.83 1.92 2.20
CA VAL A 51 -4.34 1.89 0.82
C VAL A 51 -5.45 1.59 -0.18
N TYR A 52 -5.45 2.38 -1.25
CA TYR A 52 -6.39 2.32 -2.35
C TYR A 52 -5.66 2.07 -3.67
N SER A 53 -6.06 1.04 -4.38
CA SER A 53 -5.53 0.71 -5.70
C SER A 53 -6.45 1.23 -6.80
N ILE A 54 -5.89 1.99 -7.74
CA ILE A 54 -6.57 2.37 -8.99
C ILE A 54 -6.16 1.46 -10.17
N PHE A 55 -5.47 0.35 -9.89
CA PHE A 55 -5.00 -0.58 -10.92
C PHE A 55 -6.16 -1.23 -11.67
N ARG A 56 -6.04 -1.28 -13.01
CA ARG A 56 -7.08 -1.79 -13.93
C ARG A 56 -6.68 -3.02 -14.73
N GLY A 57 -5.48 -3.55 -14.50
CA GLY A 57 -5.01 -4.76 -15.16
C GLY A 57 -5.49 -6.03 -14.45
N GLN A 58 -4.98 -7.18 -14.91
CA GLN A 58 -5.18 -8.45 -14.23
C GLN A 58 -4.54 -8.39 -12.84
N MET A 59 -5.36 -8.63 -11.81
CA MET A 59 -4.91 -8.60 -10.43
C MET A 59 -3.91 -9.73 -10.15
N GLY A 60 -2.86 -9.41 -9.38
CA GLY A 60 -1.97 -10.42 -8.85
C GLY A 60 -2.59 -11.06 -7.61
N THR A 61 -2.35 -12.36 -7.40
CA THR A 61 -2.92 -13.14 -6.29
C THR A 61 -2.70 -12.50 -4.91
N VAL A 62 -1.56 -11.84 -4.69
CA VAL A 62 -1.29 -11.12 -3.44
C VAL A 62 -2.23 -9.93 -3.25
N ASP A 63 -2.51 -9.16 -4.30
CA ASP A 63 -3.40 -8.00 -4.22
C ASP A 63 -4.86 -8.45 -4.05
N GLU A 64 -5.25 -9.56 -4.67
CA GLU A 64 -6.55 -10.20 -4.45
C GLU A 64 -6.71 -10.66 -3.00
N TYR A 65 -5.69 -11.35 -2.46
CA TYR A 65 -5.66 -11.77 -1.07
C TYR A 65 -5.78 -10.57 -0.11
N LEU A 66 -4.97 -9.53 -0.31
CA LEU A 66 -5.02 -8.33 0.53
C LEU A 66 -6.37 -7.62 0.44
N ALA A 67 -6.99 -7.59 -0.74
CA ALA A 67 -8.33 -7.04 -0.92
C ALA A 67 -9.39 -7.87 -0.18
N ASN A 68 -9.34 -9.19 -0.29
CA ASN A 68 -10.27 -10.09 0.40
C ASN A 68 -10.13 -10.01 1.93
N CYS A 69 -8.91 -9.79 2.44
CA CYS A 69 -8.66 -9.57 3.87
C CYS A 69 -8.93 -8.13 4.33
N GLY A 70 -9.44 -7.23 3.47
CA GLY A 70 -9.74 -5.84 3.81
C GLY A 70 -8.51 -4.96 4.05
N ARG A 71 -7.31 -5.42 3.68
CA ARG A 71 -6.04 -4.68 3.84
C ARG A 71 -5.70 -3.81 2.63
N LEU A 72 -6.42 -3.95 1.52
CA LEU A 72 -6.26 -3.14 0.30
C LEU A 72 -7.63 -2.90 -0.33
N VAL A 73 -7.94 -1.65 -0.68
CA VAL A 73 -9.23 -1.31 -1.29
C VAL A 73 -9.07 -1.10 -2.79
N LEU A 74 -9.89 -1.77 -3.60
CA LEU A 74 -9.89 -1.59 -5.06
C LEU A 74 -10.89 -0.50 -5.46
N LEU A 75 -10.40 0.50 -6.21
CA LEU A 75 -11.17 1.59 -6.80
C LEU A 75 -11.35 1.36 -8.30
N GLN A 76 -12.42 0.64 -8.65
CA GLN A 76 -12.76 0.16 -9.99
C GLN A 76 -13.84 0.99 -10.69
N SER A 77 -14.38 2.01 -10.06
CA SER A 77 -15.37 2.90 -10.69
C SER A 77 -15.32 4.29 -10.07
N ILE A 78 -16.09 5.22 -10.63
CA ILE A 78 -16.32 6.53 -10.01
C ILE A 78 -17.14 6.35 -8.72
N GLU A 79 -18.13 5.45 -8.74
CA GLU A 79 -18.95 5.10 -7.57
C GLU A 79 -18.09 4.60 -6.39
N ASP A 80 -17.00 3.88 -6.68
CA ASP A 80 -16.06 3.46 -5.64
C ASP A 80 -15.38 4.63 -4.93
N ILE A 81 -15.19 5.76 -5.61
CA ILE A 81 -14.63 6.98 -4.99
C ILE A 81 -15.60 7.53 -3.95
N GLU A 82 -16.90 7.49 -4.22
CA GLU A 82 -17.92 8.00 -3.31
C GLU A 82 -18.16 7.03 -2.15
N ASN A 83 -18.14 5.73 -2.42
CA ASN A 83 -18.57 4.71 -1.47
C ASN A 83 -17.43 4.09 -0.64
N LYS A 84 -16.20 4.09 -1.16
CA LYS A 84 -15.06 3.38 -0.53
C LYS A 84 -13.93 4.29 -0.08
N LEU A 85 -13.69 5.41 -0.78
CA LEU A 85 -12.58 6.31 -0.45
C LEU A 85 -12.93 7.17 0.77
N HIS A 86 -12.16 7.01 1.84
CA HIS A 86 -12.32 7.79 3.06
C HIS A 86 -11.09 8.67 3.26
N ILE A 87 -11.25 9.98 3.06
CA ILE A 87 -10.19 10.96 3.28
C ILE A 87 -10.30 11.49 4.71
N CYS A 88 -9.61 10.84 5.63
CA CYS A 88 -9.55 11.23 7.03
C CYS A 88 -8.12 11.11 7.57
N LYS A 89 -7.87 11.69 8.75
CA LYS A 89 -6.61 11.47 9.45
C LYS A 89 -6.52 10.03 9.93
N TRP A 90 -5.41 9.37 9.62
CA TRP A 90 -5.18 8.01 10.07
C TRP A 90 -4.79 8.00 11.55
N ASN A 91 -5.49 7.19 12.35
CA ASN A 91 -5.12 6.94 13.74
C ASN A 91 -3.90 6.02 13.79
N ARG A 92 -2.74 6.62 13.49
CA ARG A 92 -1.47 5.91 13.35
C ARG A 92 -1.02 5.34 14.71
N PRO A 93 -0.74 4.03 14.80
CA PRO A 93 -0.15 3.46 16.02
C PRO A 93 1.30 3.93 16.19
N ALA A 94 1.84 3.85 17.42
CA ALA A 94 3.20 4.31 17.70
C ALA A 94 4.28 3.57 16.87
N HIS A 95 4.01 2.32 16.51
CA HIS A 95 4.88 1.47 15.70
C HIS A 95 4.03 0.67 14.72
N PRO A 96 4.59 0.27 13.55
CA PRO A 96 3.91 -0.67 12.67
C PRO A 96 3.60 -1.96 13.43
N GLY A 97 2.42 -2.53 13.17
CA GLY A 97 2.05 -3.82 13.77
C GLY A 97 3.10 -4.88 13.44
N SER A 98 3.50 -5.68 14.42
CA SER A 98 4.49 -6.74 14.25
C SER A 98 3.85 -8.04 13.76
N ASP A 99 2.79 -7.99 12.95
CA ASP A 99 1.94 -9.14 12.63
C ASP A 99 2.65 -10.23 11.79
N SER A 100 3.97 -10.14 11.57
CA SER A 100 4.75 -11.26 11.04
C SER A 100 6.26 -11.14 11.27
N PRO A 101 6.77 -11.57 12.43
CA PRO A 101 8.13 -12.08 12.57
C PRO A 101 8.27 -13.46 11.91
N GLU A 102 7.15 -14.07 11.49
CA GLU A 102 7.04 -15.49 11.18
C GLU A 102 7.21 -15.82 9.70
N ALA A 103 7.10 -14.86 8.77
CA ALA A 103 7.13 -15.18 7.33
C ALA A 103 8.42 -15.92 6.93
N LEU A 104 9.59 -15.44 7.38
CA LEU A 104 10.86 -16.12 7.13
C LEU A 104 10.92 -17.48 7.85
N GLY A 105 10.44 -17.56 9.08
CA GLY A 105 10.38 -18.81 9.84
C GLY A 105 9.55 -19.87 9.12
N THR A 106 8.31 -19.53 8.75
CA THR A 106 7.41 -20.40 7.99
C THR A 106 8.02 -20.85 6.66
N ILE A 107 8.68 -19.93 5.93
CA ILE A 107 9.37 -20.30 4.68
C ILE A 107 10.50 -21.31 4.97
N ILE A 108 11.31 -21.07 6.01
CA ILE A 108 12.39 -21.98 6.40
C ILE A 108 11.83 -23.34 6.82
N ASP A 109 10.78 -23.37 7.65
CA ASP A 109 10.17 -24.59 8.17
C ASP A 109 9.59 -25.44 7.03
N GLU A 110 8.91 -24.82 6.06
CA GLU A 110 8.39 -25.51 4.88
C GLU A 110 9.52 -26.08 3.99
N LEU A 111 10.60 -25.32 3.81
CA LEU A 111 11.76 -25.80 3.05
C LEU A 111 12.42 -27.02 3.74
N VAL A 112 12.57 -26.99 5.07
CA VAL A 112 13.10 -28.12 5.85
C VAL A 112 12.19 -29.34 5.71
N SER A 113 10.87 -29.15 5.88
CA SER A 113 9.88 -30.23 5.73
C SER A 113 9.97 -30.92 4.36
N ILE A 114 10.07 -30.15 3.28
CA ILE A 114 10.23 -30.67 1.91
C ILE A 114 11.54 -31.45 1.75
N MET A 115 12.61 -31.04 2.43
CA MET A 115 13.91 -31.72 2.38
C MET A 115 13.94 -33.02 3.18
N GLU A 116 13.25 -33.10 4.32
CA GLU A 116 13.20 -34.30 5.17
C GLU A 116 12.27 -35.40 4.63
N HIS A 117 11.24 -35.02 3.87
CA HIS A 117 10.26 -35.96 3.29
C HIS A 117 10.63 -36.38 1.84
N ARG A 118 11.89 -36.25 1.47
CA ARG A 118 12.44 -36.58 0.15
C ARG A 118 13.38 -37.77 0.23
#